data_AF-A0A965UTK9-F1
#
_entry.id   AF-A0A965UTK9-F1
#
_cell.length_a   1.000
_cell.length_b   1.000
_cell.length_c   1.000
_cell.angle_alpha   90.00
_cell.angle_beta   90.00
_cell.angle_gamma   90.00
#
_symmetry.space_group_name_H-M   'P 1'
#
loop_
_entity.id
_entity.type
_entity.pdbx_description
1 polymer ?
#
loop_
_entity_poly.entity_id
_entity_poly.type
_entity_poly.pdbx_seq_one_letter_code
_entity_poly.pdbx_strand_id
1 'polypeptide(L)'
;MPMLDSKKLVGNIGGAWVRGTPTKTTAKGDEYRCPACAQGGGDAGGQHLIVFKDRATFACAAYPNDLNHRRIIWNLAGDKNKGRPEPIVPRKVEQKNTFIGKHVMDMEKVAKEVRDRDADLVAARKKREAEAKRLAKVAIKETQHIDAKCDKERFGTFGTVILSS
;
A
#
# COMPACT_ATOMS: atom_id res chain seq x y z
N MET A 1 16.36 -13.00 -8.68
CA MET A 1 15.80 -13.12 -10.06
C MET A 1 16.37 -14.36 -10.71
N PRO A 2 15.69 -14.96 -11.69
CA PRO A 2 15.29 -16.33 -11.46
C PRO A 2 16.20 -17.27 -12.27
N MET A 3 16.67 -18.31 -11.59
CA MET A 3 17.70 -19.24 -12.01
C MET A 3 17.18 -20.08 -13.17
N LEU A 4 17.45 -19.65 -14.41
CA LEU A 4 17.08 -20.48 -15.56
C LEU A 4 17.86 -21.79 -15.45
N ASP A 5 17.15 -22.90 -15.61
CA ASP A 5 17.78 -24.20 -15.67
C ASP A 5 18.52 -24.29 -16.99
N SER A 6 19.84 -24.15 -16.96
CA SER A 6 20.67 -24.23 -18.16
C SER A 6 20.43 -25.55 -18.91
N LYS A 7 20.06 -26.64 -18.21
CA LYS A 7 19.76 -27.96 -18.82
C LYS A 7 18.50 -27.95 -19.68
N LYS A 8 17.56 -27.04 -19.44
CA LYS A 8 16.33 -26.88 -20.22
C LYS A 8 16.52 -25.98 -21.44
N LEU A 9 17.59 -25.20 -21.47
CA LEU A 9 17.94 -24.36 -22.59
C LEU A 9 18.62 -25.18 -23.69
N VAL A 10 18.51 -24.70 -24.92
CA VAL A 10 19.13 -25.33 -26.08
C VAL A 10 20.02 -24.33 -26.80
N GLY A 11 21.18 -24.78 -27.24
CA GLY A 11 22.09 -24.02 -28.09
C GLY A 11 22.33 -24.73 -29.42
N ASN A 12 22.81 -23.98 -30.41
CA ASN A 12 23.17 -24.51 -31.71
C ASN A 12 24.69 -24.67 -31.81
N ILE A 13 25.17 -25.90 -31.96
CA ILE A 13 26.58 -26.22 -32.09
C ILE A 13 26.78 -26.87 -33.46
N GLY A 14 27.42 -26.15 -34.39
CA GLY A 14 27.73 -26.67 -35.72
C GLY A 14 26.50 -27.13 -36.52
N GLY A 15 25.32 -26.55 -36.26
CA GLY A 15 24.05 -26.94 -36.90
C GLY A 15 23.19 -27.91 -36.08
N ALA A 16 23.72 -28.48 -34.99
CA ALA A 16 22.98 -29.38 -34.11
C ALA A 16 22.41 -28.64 -32.88
N TRP A 17 21.14 -28.87 -32.58
CA TRP A 17 20.49 -28.35 -31.38
C TRP A 17 20.77 -29.24 -30.18
N VAL A 18 21.56 -28.76 -29.23
CA VAL A 18 21.98 -29.50 -28.04
C VAL A 18 21.39 -28.86 -26.79
N ARG A 19 20.78 -29.69 -25.93
CA ARG A 19 20.26 -29.27 -24.63
C ARG A 19 21.39 -29.08 -23.62
N GLY A 20 21.29 -28.06 -22.78
CA GLY A 20 22.28 -27.82 -21.72
C GLY A 20 23.55 -27.13 -22.18
N THR A 21 23.72 -26.88 -23.47
CA THR A 21 24.93 -26.30 -24.03
C THR A 21 24.60 -24.98 -24.72
N PRO A 22 25.35 -23.90 -24.45
CA PRO A 22 25.13 -22.63 -25.12
C PRO A 22 25.55 -22.68 -26.59
N THR A 23 24.92 -21.84 -27.40
CA THR A 23 25.31 -21.58 -28.79
C THR A 23 26.65 -20.86 -28.83
N LYS A 24 26.85 -19.87 -27.95
CA LYS A 24 28.07 -19.10 -27.80
C LYS A 24 28.29 -18.73 -26.34
N THR A 25 29.53 -18.75 -25.89
CA THR A 25 29.93 -18.22 -24.60
C THR A 25 30.68 -16.91 -24.81
N THR A 26 30.18 -15.83 -24.22
CA THR A 26 30.78 -14.48 -24.31
C THR A 26 31.35 -14.06 -22.95
N ALA A 27 32.10 -12.96 -22.93
CA ALA A 27 32.60 -12.40 -21.67
C ALA A 27 31.48 -12.02 -20.68
N LYS A 28 30.31 -11.63 -21.21
CA LYS A 28 29.12 -11.19 -20.46
C LYS A 28 28.27 -12.37 -19.96
N GLY A 29 28.21 -13.46 -20.72
CA GLY A 29 27.35 -14.58 -20.41
C GLY A 29 27.26 -15.60 -21.54
N ASP A 30 26.42 -16.59 -21.32
CA ASP A 30 26.14 -17.69 -22.24
C ASP A 30 24.88 -17.38 -23.06
N GLU A 31 24.97 -17.55 -24.37
CA GLU A 31 23.87 -17.35 -25.31
C GLU A 31 23.20 -18.67 -25.66
N TYR A 32 21.88 -18.70 -25.55
CA TYR A 32 21.02 -19.83 -25.83
C TYR A 32 19.88 -19.41 -26.77
N ARG A 33 19.19 -20.41 -27.29
CA ARG A 33 17.91 -20.20 -27.95
C ARG A 33 16.86 -19.72 -26.96
N CYS A 34 16.14 -18.67 -27.30
CA CYS A 34 15.00 -18.21 -26.52
C CYS A 34 13.82 -19.17 -26.71
N PRO A 35 13.31 -19.81 -25.64
CA PRO A 35 12.20 -20.77 -25.77
C PRO A 35 10.89 -20.08 -26.18
N ALA A 36 10.70 -18.81 -25.82
CA ALA A 36 9.52 -18.03 -26.23
C ALA A 36 9.59 -17.64 -27.72
N CYS A 37 10.72 -17.14 -28.21
CA CYS A 37 10.88 -16.83 -29.64
C CYS A 37 10.86 -18.10 -30.51
N ALA A 38 11.38 -19.21 -29.99
CA ALA A 38 11.36 -20.50 -30.67
C ALA A 38 9.93 -21.00 -30.96
N GLN A 39 8.96 -20.73 -30.08
CA GLN A 39 7.56 -21.10 -30.31
C GLN A 39 6.97 -20.37 -31.52
N GLY A 40 7.38 -19.13 -31.77
CA GLY A 40 6.99 -18.35 -32.96
C GLY A 40 7.91 -18.52 -34.16
N GLY A 41 8.90 -19.43 -34.11
CA GLY A 41 9.90 -19.61 -35.17
C GLY A 41 10.94 -18.48 -35.26
N GLY A 42 10.90 -17.48 -34.39
CA GLY A 42 11.71 -16.27 -34.45
C GLY A 42 13.12 -16.38 -33.86
N ASP A 43 13.72 -17.58 -33.80
CA ASP A 43 15.09 -17.77 -33.28
C ASP A 43 15.76 -18.97 -33.96
N ALA A 44 16.13 -18.79 -35.24
CA ALA A 44 16.88 -19.76 -36.03
C ALA A 44 18.37 -19.81 -35.63
N GLY A 45 18.92 -18.68 -35.16
CA GLY A 45 20.33 -18.55 -34.80
C GLY A 45 20.69 -19.03 -33.40
N GLY A 46 19.70 -19.23 -32.52
CA GLY A 46 19.92 -19.71 -31.15
C GLY A 46 20.65 -18.71 -30.26
N GLN A 47 20.54 -17.41 -30.54
CA GLN A 47 21.30 -16.34 -29.89
C GLN A 47 20.38 -15.28 -29.24
N HIS A 48 19.07 -15.52 -29.24
CA HIS A 48 18.13 -14.52 -28.72
C HIS A 48 18.09 -14.45 -27.20
N LEU A 49 18.55 -15.45 -26.46
CA LEU A 49 18.55 -15.45 -25.00
C LEU A 49 19.98 -15.38 -24.48
N ILE A 50 20.33 -14.32 -23.75
CA ILE A 50 21.57 -14.25 -22.98
C ILE A 50 21.29 -14.57 -21.52
N VAL A 51 22.06 -15.49 -20.96
CA VAL A 51 22.13 -15.79 -19.53
C VAL A 51 23.44 -15.24 -19.02
N PHE A 52 23.37 -14.23 -18.15
CA PHE A 52 24.57 -13.57 -17.64
C PHE A 52 25.30 -14.48 -16.62
N LYS A 53 26.59 -14.20 -16.38
CA LYS A 53 27.47 -15.03 -15.53
C LYS A 53 27.02 -15.12 -14.06
N ASP A 54 26.30 -14.11 -13.57
CA ASP A 54 25.62 -14.12 -12.28
C ASP A 54 24.52 -15.19 -12.20
N ARG A 55 24.14 -15.80 -13.34
CA ARG A 55 23.10 -16.85 -13.52
C ARG A 55 21.72 -16.48 -12.98
N ALA A 56 21.57 -15.26 -12.48
CA ALA A 56 20.37 -14.70 -11.88
C ALA A 56 19.66 -13.73 -12.83
N THR A 57 20.37 -13.23 -13.83
CA THR A 57 19.81 -12.35 -14.85
C THR A 57 19.86 -13.00 -16.23
N PHE A 58 18.81 -12.75 -17.00
CA PHE A 58 18.72 -13.13 -18.39
C PHE A 58 17.94 -12.07 -19.16
N ALA A 59 18.21 -11.97 -20.45
CA ALA A 59 17.53 -11.04 -21.34
C ALA A 59 17.31 -11.66 -22.71
N CYS A 60 16.18 -11.32 -23.34
CA CYS A 60 15.96 -11.64 -24.74
C CYS A 60 16.39 -10.47 -25.62
N ALA A 61 17.23 -10.71 -26.63
CA ALA A 61 17.70 -9.70 -27.58
C ALA A 61 16.55 -9.13 -28.45
N ALA A 62 15.59 -9.97 -28.84
CA ALA A 62 14.42 -9.54 -29.62
C ALA A 62 13.40 -8.73 -28.80
N TYR A 63 13.32 -8.99 -27.49
CA TYR A 63 12.37 -8.36 -26.59
C TYR A 63 13.05 -7.88 -25.29
N PRO A 64 13.93 -6.86 -25.35
CA PRO A 64 14.80 -6.48 -24.22
C PRO A 64 14.03 -5.93 -23.00
N ASN A 65 12.88 -5.28 -23.21
CA ASN A 65 12.10 -4.65 -22.15
C ASN A 65 10.74 -5.32 -21.87
N ASP A 66 10.39 -6.38 -22.60
CA ASP A 66 9.09 -7.02 -22.42
C ASP A 66 9.10 -7.91 -21.16
N LEU A 67 8.29 -7.52 -20.18
CA LEU A 67 8.12 -8.26 -18.94
C LEU A 67 7.27 -9.53 -19.14
N ASN A 68 6.31 -9.53 -20.07
CA ASN A 68 5.51 -10.69 -20.40
C ASN A 68 6.37 -11.74 -21.10
N HIS A 69 7.21 -11.33 -22.05
CA HIS A 69 8.15 -12.22 -22.71
C HIS A 69 9.12 -12.88 -21.71
N ARG A 70 9.66 -12.10 -20.77
CA ARG A 70 10.50 -12.62 -19.67
C ARG A 70 9.76 -13.62 -18.77
N ARG A 71 8.48 -13.39 -18.47
CA ARG A 71 7.65 -14.34 -17.70
C ARG A 71 7.44 -15.66 -18.46
N ILE A 72 7.21 -15.60 -19.77
CA ILE A 72 7.05 -16.80 -20.60
C ILE A 72 8.35 -17.61 -20.59
N ILE A 73 9.50 -16.97 -20.82
CA ILE A 73 10.81 -17.62 -20.73
C ILE A 73 11.00 -18.29 -19.37
N TRP A 74 10.67 -17.58 -18.28
CA TRP A 74 10.74 -18.12 -16.94
C TRP A 74 9.84 -19.34 -16.73
N ASN A 75 8.61 -19.31 -17.24
CA ASN A 75 7.68 -20.43 -17.11
C ASN A 75 8.17 -21.68 -17.85
N LEU A 76 8.85 -21.51 -18.99
CA LEU A 76 9.36 -22.60 -19.83
C LEU A 76 10.68 -23.17 -19.31
N ALA A 77 11.63 -22.31 -18.94
CA ALA A 77 13.00 -22.70 -18.64
C ALA A 77 13.45 -22.39 -17.20
N GLY A 78 12.58 -21.88 -16.33
CA GLY A 78 12.92 -21.57 -14.95
C GLY A 78 13.13 -22.81 -14.06
N ASP A 79 14.05 -22.69 -13.11
CA ASP A 79 14.18 -23.62 -11.98
C ASP A 79 13.05 -23.41 -10.98
N LYS A 80 12.03 -24.28 -11.04
CA LYS A 80 10.93 -24.30 -10.06
C LYS A 80 11.36 -24.79 -8.67
N ASN A 81 12.50 -25.48 -8.59
CA ASN A 81 13.03 -26.06 -7.35
C ASN A 81 13.80 -25.07 -6.48
N LYS A 82 14.27 -23.94 -7.03
CA LYS A 82 15.08 -22.95 -6.28
C LYS A 82 14.26 -21.81 -5.67
N GLY A 83 12.93 -21.97 -5.63
CA GLY A 83 12.02 -20.94 -5.15
C GLY A 83 11.96 -19.73 -6.08
N ARG A 84 10.83 -19.03 -6.10
CA ARG A 84 10.75 -17.72 -6.75
C ARG A 84 11.58 -16.76 -5.90
N PRO A 85 12.70 -16.18 -6.39
CA PRO A 85 13.38 -15.17 -5.62
C PRO A 85 12.41 -14.00 -5.40
N GLU A 86 12.27 -13.57 -4.15
CA GLU A 86 11.43 -12.43 -3.80
C GLU A 86 11.77 -11.23 -4.70
N PRO A 87 10.76 -10.46 -5.16
CA PRO A 87 11.03 -9.23 -5.88
C PRO A 87 12.00 -8.39 -5.06
N ILE A 88 13.13 -8.00 -5.64
CA ILE A 88 13.96 -6.94 -5.07
C ILE A 88 13.11 -5.68 -5.20
N VAL A 89 12.28 -5.41 -4.20
CA VAL A 89 11.66 -4.11 -4.02
C VAL A 89 12.84 -3.18 -3.80
N PRO A 90 13.13 -2.23 -4.72
CA PRO A 90 14.20 -1.28 -4.47
C PRO A 90 13.93 -0.68 -3.09
N ARG A 91 14.92 -0.76 -2.19
CA ARG A 91 14.85 -0.08 -0.88
C ARG A 91 14.30 1.31 -1.18
N LYS A 92 13.19 1.71 -0.54
CA LYS A 92 12.66 3.07 -0.64
C LYS A 92 13.86 4.00 -0.42
N VAL A 93 14.37 4.57 -1.50
CA VAL A 93 15.38 5.61 -1.39
C VAL A 93 14.56 6.77 -0.88
N GLU A 94 14.60 7.01 0.42
CA GLU A 94 14.03 8.21 1.02
C GLU A 94 14.83 9.39 0.46
N GLN A 95 14.50 9.81 -0.75
CA GLN A 95 15.15 10.92 -1.45
C GLN A 95 14.66 12.23 -0.84
N LYS A 96 14.91 12.43 0.46
CA LYS A 96 14.51 13.61 1.25
C LYS A 96 15.05 14.92 0.66
N ASN A 97 16.15 14.84 -0.09
CA ASN A 97 16.78 16.00 -0.75
C ASN A 97 16.35 16.24 -2.20
N THR A 98 15.52 15.39 -2.79
CA THR A 98 14.96 15.67 -4.12
C THR A 98 13.81 16.65 -4.02
N PHE A 99 13.55 17.39 -5.10
CA PHE A 99 12.42 18.30 -5.21
C PHE A 99 11.09 17.61 -4.87
N ILE A 100 10.91 16.37 -5.34
CA ILE A 100 9.74 15.54 -5.04
C ILE A 100 9.68 15.20 -3.56
N GLY A 101 10.81 14.81 -2.95
CA GLY A 101 10.88 14.51 -1.51
C GLY A 101 10.54 15.71 -0.62
N LYS A 102 11.01 16.92 -0.97
CA LYS A 102 10.66 18.15 -0.24
C LYS A 102 9.17 18.47 -0.33
N HIS A 103 8.58 18.34 -1.52
CA HIS A 103 7.15 18.59 -1.72
C HIS A 103 6.26 17.66 -0.88
N VAL A 104 6.63 16.38 -0.75
CA VAL A 104 5.89 15.41 0.09
C VAL A 104 5.94 15.82 1.57
N MET A 105 7.10 16.26 2.07
CA MET A 105 7.24 16.74 3.45
C MET A 105 6.42 18.01 3.70
N ASP A 106 6.40 18.93 2.73
CA ASP A 106 5.60 20.15 2.81
C ASP A 106 4.10 19.83 2.84
N MET A 107 3.63 18.87 2.03
CA MET A 107 2.25 18.39 2.05
C MET A 107 1.89 17.73 3.39
N GLU A 108 2.77 16.92 3.98
CA GLU A 108 2.56 16.32 5.31
C GLU A 108 2.48 17.36 6.42
N LYS A 109 3.30 18.42 6.34
CA LYS A 109 3.25 19.53 7.28
C LYS A 109 1.92 20.26 7.21
N VAL A 110 1.46 20.61 6.00
CA VAL A 110 0.15 21.22 5.79
C VAL A 110 -0.97 20.32 6.31
N ALA A 111 -0.89 19.01 6.06
CA ALA A 111 -1.89 18.06 6.56
C ALA A 111 -1.91 17.95 8.09
N LYS A 112 -0.78 18.19 8.77
CA LYS A 112 -0.73 18.26 10.24
C LYS A 112 -1.38 19.54 10.75
N GLU A 113 -1.06 20.69 10.15
CA GLU A 113 -1.63 21.98 10.52
C GLU A 113 -3.16 22.00 10.36
N VAL A 114 -3.69 21.36 9.31
CA VAL A 114 -5.14 21.20 9.13
C VAL A 114 -5.75 20.34 10.23
N ARG A 115 -5.12 19.21 10.57
CA ARG A 115 -5.59 18.32 11.66
C ARG A 115 -5.61 19.02 13.02
N ASP A 116 -4.56 19.79 13.33
CA ASP A 116 -4.47 20.53 14.59
C ASP A 116 -5.58 21.60 14.66
N ARG A 117 -5.82 22.33 13.57
CA ARG A 117 -6.92 23.31 13.46
C ARG A 117 -8.29 22.66 13.64
N ASP A 118 -8.52 21.52 12.99
CA ASP A 118 -9.78 20.79 13.11
C ASP A 118 -10.01 20.29 14.54
N ALA A 119 -8.94 19.85 15.22
CA ALA A 119 -9.00 19.44 16.63
C ALA A 119 -9.39 20.61 17.54
N ASP A 120 -8.82 21.81 17.32
CA ASP A 120 -9.17 23.02 18.07
C ASP A 120 -10.63 23.42 17.87
N LEU A 121 -11.14 23.36 16.63
CA LEU A 121 -12.53 23.65 16.31
C LEU A 121 -13.48 22.65 16.98
N VAL A 122 -13.16 21.36 16.96
CA VAL A 122 -13.93 20.31 17.63
C VAL A 122 -13.92 20.50 19.15
N ALA A 123 -12.78 20.86 19.73
CA ALA A 123 -12.66 21.14 21.16
C ALA A 123 -13.48 22.38 21.56
N ALA A 124 -13.44 23.44 20.77
CA ALA A 124 -14.25 24.64 20.99
C ALA A 124 -15.76 24.33 20.92
N ARG A 125 -16.19 23.51 19.95
CA ARG A 125 -17.59 23.08 19.84
C ARG A 125 -18.03 22.28 21.07
N LYS A 126 -17.23 21.31 21.51
CA LYS A 126 -17.50 20.53 22.72
C LYS A 126 -17.59 21.39 23.97
N LYS A 127 -16.74 22.41 24.12
CA LYS A 127 -16.82 23.36 25.24
C LYS A 127 -18.14 24.14 25.22
N ARG A 128 -18.54 24.68 24.07
CA ARG A 128 -19.83 25.38 23.91
C ARG A 128 -21.02 24.46 24.20
N GLU A 129 -21.00 23.22 23.71
CA GLU A 129 -22.05 22.23 24.01
C GLU A 129 -22.10 21.88 25.50
N ALA A 130 -20.96 21.75 26.17
CA ALA A 130 -20.91 21.48 27.60
C ALA A 130 -21.41 22.67 28.43
N GLU A 131 -21.06 23.89 28.04
CA GLU A 131 -21.55 25.12 28.67
C GLU A 131 -23.06 25.29 28.47
N ALA A 132 -23.56 25.09 27.25
CA ALA A 132 -24.99 25.10 26.96
C ALA A 132 -25.74 24.05 27.79
N LYS A 133 -25.20 22.83 27.93
CA LYS A 133 -25.77 21.79 28.81
C LYS A 133 -25.76 22.19 30.28
N ARG A 134 -24.73 22.89 30.75
CA ARG A 134 -24.67 23.41 32.14
C ARG A 134 -25.73 24.47 32.36
N LEU A 135 -25.84 25.44 31.45
CA LEU A 135 -26.85 26.50 31.51
C LEU A 135 -28.27 25.92 31.47
N ALA A 136 -28.53 24.95 30.59
CA ALA A 136 -29.82 24.26 30.53
C ALA A 136 -30.16 23.54 31.85
N LYS A 137 -29.18 22.89 32.50
CA LYS A 137 -29.39 22.26 33.82
C LYS A 137 -29.71 23.28 34.92
N VAL A 138 -29.04 24.44 34.90
CA VAL A 138 -29.32 25.52 35.87
C VAL A 138 -30.74 26.06 35.66
N ALA A 139 -31.13 26.33 34.42
CA ALA A 139 -32.48 26.80 34.08
C ALA A 139 -33.59 25.79 34.47
N ILE A 140 -33.36 24.48 34.27
CA ILE A 140 -34.29 23.43 34.72
C ILE A 140 -34.40 23.40 36.25
N LYS A 141 -33.28 23.57 36.97
CA LYS A 141 -33.30 23.60 38.44
C LYS A 141 -34.00 24.85 38.98
N GLU A 142 -33.82 25.98 38.30
CA GLU A 142 -34.45 27.25 38.67
C GLU A 142 -35.96 27.21 38.45
N THR A 143 -36.43 26.71 37.30
CA THR A 143 -37.86 26.48 37.04
C THR A 143 -38.49 25.54 38.08
N GLN A 144 -37.87 24.40 38.39
CA GLN A 144 -38.33 23.50 39.46
C GLN A 144 -38.38 24.18 40.85
N HIS A 145 -37.46 25.10 41.14
CA HIS A 145 -37.46 25.85 42.40
C HIS A 145 -38.59 26.89 42.45
N ILE A 146 -38.91 27.53 41.33
CA ILE A 146 -40.01 28.50 41.21
C ILE A 146 -41.36 27.79 41.37
N ASP A 147 -41.55 26.63 40.72
CA ASP A 147 -42.76 25.82 40.83
C ASP A 147 -42.99 25.33 42.27
N ALA A 148 -41.94 24.87 42.96
CA ALA A 148 -42.01 24.47 44.37
C ALA A 148 -42.31 25.63 45.35
N LYS A 149 -41.99 26.87 44.95
CA LYS A 149 -42.30 28.07 45.74
C LYS A 149 -43.74 28.54 45.53
N CYS A 150 -44.26 28.41 44.31
CA CYS A 150 -45.65 28.72 43.95
C CYS A 150 -46.67 27.83 44.68
N ASP A 151 -46.34 26.55 44.94
CA ASP A 151 -47.20 25.65 45.71
C ASP A 151 -47.25 26.00 47.22
N LYS A 152 -46.17 26.50 47.81
CA LYS A 152 -46.16 26.87 49.24
C LYS A 152 -47.00 28.09 49.57
N GLU A 153 -47.09 29.05 48.65
CA GLU A 153 -47.89 30.27 48.84
C GLU A 153 -49.38 30.04 48.52
N ARG A 154 -49.73 28.95 47.83
CA ARG A 154 -51.12 28.61 47.48
C ARG A 154 -51.84 27.73 48.51
N PHE A 155 -51.12 27.07 49.42
CA PHE A 155 -51.71 26.14 50.42
C PHE A 155 -51.53 26.56 51.90
N GLY A 156 -50.99 27.74 52.19
CA GLY A 156 -50.83 28.23 53.56
C GLY A 156 -51.91 29.22 53.98
N THR A 157 -53.11 28.76 54.39
CA THR A 157 -54.06 29.36 55.36
C THR A 157 -55.53 28.96 55.13
N PHE A 158 -55.89 27.67 55.17
CA PHE A 158 -57.29 27.29 55.45
C PHE A 158 -57.31 25.95 56.19
N GLY A 159 -57.45 26.01 57.51
CA GLY A 159 -57.49 24.79 58.31
C GLY A 159 -57.64 25.03 59.81
N THR A 160 -58.73 25.66 60.24
CA THR A 160 -59.26 25.45 61.59
C THR A 160 -60.73 25.06 61.47
N VAL A 161 -60.99 23.75 61.43
CA VAL A 161 -62.32 23.17 61.70
C VAL A 161 -62.27 22.71 63.15
N ILE A 162 -63.05 23.33 64.02
CA ILE A 162 -63.39 22.75 65.33
C ILE A 162 -64.91 22.60 65.37
N LEU A 163 -65.32 21.34 65.46
CA LEU A 163 -66.68 20.87 65.72
C LEU A 163 -67.23 21.49 67.01
N SER A 164 -68.56 21.61 67.10
CA SER A 164 -69.31 21.05 68.24
C SER A 164 -70.80 20.98 67.92
N SER A 165 -71.39 19.86 68.34
CA SER A 165 -72.81 19.49 68.35
C SER A 165 -73.65 20.37 69.29
#